data_AF-A0A7W0MP22-F1
#
_entry.id   AF-A0A7W0MP22-F1
#
_cell.length_a   1.000
_cell.length_b   1.000
_cell.length_c   1.000
_cell.angle_alpha   90.00
_cell.angle_beta   90.00
_cell.angle_gamma   90.00
#
_symmetry.space_group_name_H-M   'P 1'
#
loop_
_entity.id
_entity.type
_entity.pdbx_description
1 polymer ?
#
loop_
_entity_poly.entity_id
_entity_poly.type
_entity_poly.pdbx_seq_one_letter_code
_entity_poly.pdbx_strand_id
1 'polypeptide(L)'
;CDAFALTALHELVALSGSLVLGLAVARGALTAEAAWNLSRIDESWQAEQWGADDDAEAAAASRRADFLRAARLLEMLADRAPAAPQG
;
A
#
# COMPACT_ATOMS: atom_id res chain seq x y z
N CYS A 1 -14.26 14.34 -3.45
CA CYS A 1 -13.11 13.43 -3.19
C CYS A 1 -12.05 14.29 -2.53
N ASP A 2 -11.57 13.92 -1.34
CA ASP A 2 -10.45 14.62 -0.72
C ASP A 2 -9.18 14.37 -1.55
N ALA A 3 -8.49 15.44 -1.94
CA ALA A 3 -7.28 15.33 -2.77
C ALA A 3 -6.20 14.50 -2.08
N PHE A 4 -6.10 14.58 -0.75
CA PHE A 4 -5.12 13.79 0.01
C PHE A 4 -5.43 12.30 -0.02
N ALA A 5 -6.71 11.92 0.15
CA ALA A 5 -7.12 10.52 0.06
C ALA A 5 -6.89 9.93 -1.34
N LEU A 6 -7.13 10.71 -2.40
CA LEU A 6 -6.86 10.26 -3.77
C LEU A 6 -5.36 10.07 -4.03
N THR A 7 -4.52 11.00 -3.57
CA THR A 7 -3.05 10.87 -3.68
C THR A 7 -2.54 9.65 -2.93
N ALA A 8 -3.02 9.40 -1.71
CA ALA A 8 -2.62 8.24 -0.93
C ALA A 8 -3.04 6.92 -1.61
N LEU A 9 -4.27 6.85 -2.13
CA LEU A 9 -4.71 5.69 -2.90
C LEU A 9 -3.89 5.50 -4.17
N HIS A 10 -3.56 6.58 -4.89
CA HIS A 10 -2.73 6.52 -6.09
C HIS A 10 -1.36 5.91 -5.78
N GLU A 11 -0.70 6.33 -4.71
CA GLU A 11 0.59 5.76 -4.27
C GLU A 11 0.49 4.26 -3.99
N LEU A 12 -0.56 3.80 -3.29
CA LEU A 12 -0.77 2.37 -3.07
C LEU A 12 -0.90 1.59 -4.39
N VAL A 13 -1.64 2.15 -5.35
CA VAL A 13 -1.82 1.50 -6.66
C VAL A 13 -0.52 1.50 -7.47
N ALA A 14 0.22 2.61 -7.48
CA ALA A 14 1.46 2.74 -8.24
C ALA A 14 2.56 1.81 -7.71
N LEU A 15 2.74 1.75 -6.40
CA LEU A 15 3.79 0.96 -5.76
C LEU A 15 3.50 -0.55 -5.75
N SER A 16 2.23 -0.96 -5.67
CA SER A 16 1.83 -2.37 -5.77
C SER A 16 1.57 -2.85 -7.21
N GLY A 17 1.48 -1.92 -8.17
CA GLY A 17 1.03 -2.21 -9.53
C GLY A 17 -0.42 -2.71 -9.63
N SER A 18 -1.25 -2.51 -8.60
CA SER A 18 -2.59 -3.11 -8.51
C SER A 18 -3.64 -2.18 -7.90
N LEU A 19 -4.67 -1.87 -8.70
CA LEU A 19 -5.85 -1.14 -8.21
C LEU A 19 -6.60 -1.94 -7.14
N VAL A 20 -6.67 -3.26 -7.29
CA VAL A 20 -7.41 -4.14 -6.37
C VAL A 20 -6.75 -4.14 -5.00
N LEU A 21 -5.43 -4.25 -4.93
CA LEU A 21 -4.69 -4.22 -3.66
C LEU A 21 -4.81 -2.84 -2.99
N GLY A 22 -4.67 -1.74 -3.75
CA GLY A 22 -4.86 -0.40 -3.22
C GLY A 22 -6.25 -0.17 -2.62
N LEU A 23 -7.31 -0.63 -3.31
CA LEU A 23 -8.69 -0.55 -2.79
C LEU A 23 -8.94 -1.48 -1.60
N ALA A 24 -8.31 -2.66 -1.56
CA ALA A 24 -8.43 -3.58 -0.43
C ALA A 24 -7.86 -2.97 0.85
N VAL A 25 -6.70 -2.29 0.77
CA VAL A 25 -6.12 -1.54 1.90
C VAL A 25 -7.02 -0.36 2.28
N ALA A 26 -7.44 0.46 1.31
CA ALA A 26 -8.27 1.63 1.57
C ALA A 26 -9.64 1.30 2.21
N ARG A 27 -10.14 0.07 2.02
CA ARG A 27 -11.38 -0.43 2.62
C ARG A 27 -11.18 -1.30 3.87
N GLY A 28 -9.93 -1.47 4.33
CA GLY A 28 -9.61 -2.31 5.47
C GLY A 28 -9.83 -3.82 5.25
N ALA A 29 -9.97 -4.26 3.99
CA ALA A 29 -10.09 -5.67 3.66
C ALA A 29 -8.75 -6.42 3.77
N LEU A 30 -7.64 -5.70 3.62
CA LEU A 30 -6.27 -6.19 3.85
C LEU A 30 -5.48 -5.16 4.65
N THR A 31 -4.51 -5.63 5.44
CA THR A 31 -3.49 -4.76 6.01
C THR A 31 -2.53 -4.29 4.91
N ALA A 32 -1.88 -3.15 5.12
CA ALA A 32 -0.91 -2.63 4.17
C ALA A 32 0.29 -3.59 4.01
N GLU A 33 0.72 -4.24 5.09
CA GLU A 33 1.77 -5.26 5.06
C GLU A 33 1.37 -6.48 4.23
N ALA A 34 0.14 -6.97 4.40
CA ALA A 34 -0.34 -8.11 3.62
C ALA A 34 -0.44 -7.76 2.14
N ALA A 35 -0.97 -6.57 1.80
CA ALA A 35 -1.05 -6.11 0.42
C ALA A 35 0.34 -5.94 -0.23
N TRP A 36 1.33 -5.40 0.50
CA TRP A 36 2.71 -5.28 0.02
C TRP A 36 3.35 -6.64 -0.27
N ASN A 37 3.16 -7.61 0.62
CA ASN A 37 3.70 -8.96 0.41
C ASN A 37 3.02 -9.64 -0.79
N LEU A 38 1.70 -9.47 -0.95
CA LEU A 38 0.96 -10.00 -2.10
C LEU A 38 1.39 -9.36 -3.42
N SER A 39 1.74 -8.07 -3.44
CA SER A 39 2.21 -7.40 -4.67
C SER A 39 3.59 -7.88 -5.12
N ARG A 40 4.33 -8.57 -4.25
CA ARG A 40 5.73 -8.97 -4.44
C ARG A 40 5.92 -10.48 -4.58
N ILE A 41 4.84 -11.23 -4.87
CA ILE A 41 4.89 -12.70 -4.95
C ILE A 41 5.87 -13.17 -6.02
N ASP A 42 5.85 -12.51 -7.19
CA ASP A 42 6.73 -12.88 -8.29
C ASP A 42 8.20 -12.64 -7.92
N GLU A 43 8.55 -11.46 -7.41
CA GLU A 43 9.93 -11.16 -7.03
C GLU A 43 10.44 -12.03 -5.88
N SER A 44 9.58 -12.33 -4.89
CA SER A 44 9.93 -13.24 -3.80
C SER A 44 10.27 -14.63 -4.34
N TRP A 45 9.47 -15.13 -5.27
CA TRP A 45 9.72 -16.41 -5.93
C TRP A 45 11.00 -16.39 -6.77
N GLN A 46 11.24 -15.32 -7.53
CA GLN A 46 12.48 -15.18 -8.31
C GLN A 46 13.73 -15.19 -7.42
N ALA A 47 13.70 -14.49 -6.28
CA ALA A 47 14.80 -14.46 -5.33
C ALA A 47 15.06 -15.83 -4.68
N GLU A 48 14.02 -16.62 -4.41
CA GLU A 48 14.17 -18.00 -3.92
C GLU A 48 14.86 -18.91 -4.95
N GLN A 49 14.55 -18.73 -6.24
CA GLN A 49 15.07 -19.59 -7.31
C GLN A 49 16.48 -19.21 -7.77
N TRP A 50 16.83 -17.92 -7.73
CA TRP A 50 18.06 -17.40 -8.33
C TRP A 50 18.97 -16.66 -7.35
N GLY A 51 18.57 -16.56 -6.08
CA GLY A 51 19.25 -15.76 -5.07
C GLY A 51 18.73 -14.32 -5.04
N ALA A 52 18.82 -13.69 -3.87
CA ALA A 52 18.43 -12.30 -3.70
C ALA A 52 19.48 -11.34 -4.32
N ASP A 53 18.99 -10.24 -4.87
CA ASP A 53 19.81 -9.12 -5.34
C ASP A 53 19.72 -7.98 -4.31
N ASP A 54 20.87 -7.61 -3.73
CA ASP A 54 20.94 -6.64 -2.63
C ASP A 54 20.39 -5.25 -3.02
N ASP A 55 20.61 -4.81 -4.28
CA ASP A 55 20.11 -3.54 -4.79
C ASP A 55 18.59 -3.59 -4.98
N ALA A 56 18.08 -4.72 -5.49
CA ALA A 56 16.65 -4.95 -5.65
C ALA A 56 15.91 -4.98 -4.30
N GLU A 57 16.52 -5.59 -3.28
CA GLU A 57 15.98 -5.66 -1.91
C GLU A 57 16.01 -4.30 -1.22
N ALA A 58 17.10 -3.53 -1.35
CA ALA A 58 17.17 -2.17 -0.83
C ALA A 58 16.10 -1.27 -1.48
N ALA A 59 15.92 -1.37 -2.80
CA ALA A 59 14.87 -0.64 -3.51
C ALA A 59 13.46 -1.08 -3.06
N ALA A 60 13.25 -2.38 -2.82
CA ALA A 60 11.99 -2.90 -2.30
C ALA A 60 11.70 -2.40 -0.88
N ALA A 61 12.70 -2.32 -0.01
CA ALA A 61 12.56 -1.77 1.34
C ALA A 61 12.15 -0.29 1.32
N SER A 62 12.72 0.51 0.42
CA SER A 62 12.31 1.91 0.23
C SER A 62 10.86 2.01 -0.21
N ARG A 63 10.48 1.27 -1.28
CA ARG A 63 9.11 1.25 -1.79
C ARG A 63 8.10 0.76 -0.74
N ARG A 64 8.49 -0.23 0.07
CA ARG A 64 7.68 -0.72 1.20
C ARG A 64 7.41 0.38 2.20
N ALA A 65 8.44 1.15 2.59
CA ALA A 65 8.28 2.24 3.53
C ALA A 65 7.32 3.31 2.99
N ASP A 66 7.40 3.65 1.71
CA ASP A 66 6.49 4.60 1.05
C ASP A 66 5.05 4.08 0.98
N PHE A 67 4.88 2.80 0.64
CA PHE A 67 3.57 2.13 0.63
C PHE A 67 2.89 2.18 2.00
N LEU A 68 3.61 1.88 3.07
CA LEU A 68 3.09 1.92 4.44
C LEU A 68 2.76 3.36 4.89
N ARG A 69 3.54 4.36 4.47
CA ARG A 69 3.22 5.78 4.72
C ARG A 69 1.93 6.20 4.03
N ALA A 70 1.72 5.80 2.78
CA ALA A 70 0.51 6.08 2.04
C ALA A 70 -0.73 5.44 2.71
N ALA A 71 -0.60 4.19 3.17
CA ALA A 71 -1.66 3.53 3.93
C ALA A 71 -1.97 4.26 5.24
N ARG A 72 -0.93 4.66 5.99
CA ARG A 72 -1.09 5.40 7.24
C ARG A 72 -1.77 6.75 7.04
N LEU A 73 -1.48 7.43 5.93
CA LEU A 73 -2.17 8.68 5.57
C LEU A 73 -3.67 8.44 5.36
N LEU A 74 -4.06 7.36 4.66
CA LEU A 74 -5.48 7.00 4.49
C LEU A 74 -6.17 6.74 5.83
N GLU A 75 -5.54 6.00 6.74
CA GLU A 75 -6.06 5.75 8.09
C GLU A 75 -6.32 7.06 8.84
N MET A 76 -5.33 7.96 8.87
CA MET A 76 -5.46 9.27 9.54
C MET A 76 -6.56 10.15 8.95
N LEU A 77 -6.79 10.07 7.63
CA LEU A 77 -7.86 10.81 6.96
C LEU A 77 -9.24 10.21 7.26
N ALA A 78 -9.34 8.89 7.37
CA ALA A 78 -10.57 8.21 7.78
C ALA A 78 -10.94 8.58 9.23
N ASP A 79 -9.97 8.64 10.13
CA ASP A 79 -10.16 9.05 11.54
C ASP A 79 -10.59 10.52 11.69
N ARG A 80 -10.26 11.38 10.72
CA ARG A 80 -10.66 12.80 10.70
C ARG A 80 -12.06 13.05 10.16
N ALA A 81 -12.74 12.06 9.59
CA ALA A 81 -14.09 12.27 9.07
C ALA A 81 -15.04 12.63 10.24
N PRO A 82 -15.76 13.77 10.19
CA PRO A 82 -16.72 14.10 11.23
C PRO A 82 -17.84 13.05 11.26
N ALA A 83 -18.33 12.72 12.46
CA ALA A 83 -19.58 11.98 12.62
C ALA A 83 -20.66 12.67 11.76
N ALA A 84 -21.28 11.92 10.85
CA ALA A 84 -22.37 12.44 10.03
C ALA A 84 -23.46 13.04 10.93
N PRO A 85 -24.13 14.14 10.53
CA PRO A 85 -25.23 14.67 11.30
C PRO A 85 -26.31 13.59 11.45
N GLN A 86 -26.61 13.23 12.70
CA GLN A 86 -27.81 12.47 13.04
C GLN A 86 -28.99 13.43 12.84
N GLY A 87 -29.58 13.35 11.65
CA GLY A 87 -30.87 13.96 11.33
C GLY A 87 -31.99 12.96 11.49
#